data_AF-A0A328PFD2-F1
#
_entry.id   AF-A0A328PFD2-F1
#
_cell.length_a   1.000
_cell.length_b   1.000
_cell.length_c   1.000
_cell.angle_alpha   90.00
_cell.angle_beta   90.00
_cell.angle_gamma   90.00
#
_symmetry.space_group_name_H-M   'P 1'
#
loop_
_entity.id
_entity.type
_entity.pdbx_description
1 polymer ?
#
loop_
_entity_poly.entity_id
_entity_poly.type
_entity_poly.pdbx_seq_one_letter_code
_entity_poly.pdbx_strand_id
1 'polypeptide(L)' 'MGEDIIDDCKENLKKLIGKKILNVGFKFYDDECWRIHLDTDDGKFVMTFCKSWTCPIVEHRGKK' A
#
# COMPACT_ATOMS: atom_id res chain seq x y z
N MET A 1 16.63 8.34 11.72
CA MET A 1 15.75 8.17 10.56
C MET A 1 14.96 6.89 10.74
N GLY A 2 13.88 6.89 11.51
CA GLY A 2 13.18 5.63 11.83
C GLY A 2 11.74 5.82 12.31
N GLU A 3 11.42 6.95 12.93
CA GLU A 3 10.07 7.24 13.43
C GLU A 3 9.18 7.83 12.33
N ASP A 4 9.68 8.78 11.52
CA ASP A 4 8.89 9.43 10.45
C ASP A 4 8.31 8.44 9.43
N ILE A 5 9.06 7.39 9.07
CA ILE A 5 8.63 6.40 8.05
C ILE A 5 7.47 5.53 8.56
N ILE A 6 7.41 5.27 9.87
CA ILE A 6 6.34 4.45 10.46
C ILE A 6 5.05 5.26 10.54
N ASP A 7 5.14 6.54 10.90
CA ASP A 7 3.97 7.42 10.93
C ASP A 7 3.42 7.69 9.53
N ASP A 8 4.27 7.98 8.55
CA ASP A 8 3.84 8.13 7.14
C ASP A 8 3.13 6.89 6.61
N CYS A 9 3.66 5.71 6.94
CA CYS A 9 3.03 4.44 6.56
C CYS A 9 1.66 4.25 7.22
N LYS A 10 1.54 4.53 8.53
CA LYS A 10 0.24 4.49 9.23
C LYS A 10 -0.76 5.48 8.65
N GLU A 11 -0.32 6.69 8.35
CA GLU A 11 -1.18 7.72 7.73
C GLU A 11 -1.67 7.30 6.35
N ASN A 12 -0.80 6.70 5.53
CA ASN A 12 -1.22 6.20 4.22
C ASN A 12 -2.14 4.98 4.33
N LEU A 13 -1.93 4.10 5.30
CA LEU A 13 -2.85 3.00 5.59
C LEU A 13 -4.22 3.48 6.08
N LYS A 14 -4.27 4.54 6.88
CA LYS A 14 -5.54 5.13 7.35
C LYS A 14 -6.42 5.60 6.18
N LYS A 15 -5.84 5.96 5.03
CA LYS A 15 -6.61 6.35 3.83
C LYS A 15 -7.45 5.20 3.25
N LEU A 16 -7.16 3.94 3.61
CA LEU A 16 -7.99 2.78 3.26
C LEU A 16 -9.23 2.65 4.15
N ILE A 17 -9.25 3.28 5.34
CA ILE A 17 -10.38 3.18 6.26
C ILE A 17 -11.61 3.81 5.61
N GLY A 18 -12.71 3.06 5.61
CA GLY A 18 -13.97 3.48 4.99
C GLY A 18 -14.04 3.32 3.47
N LYS A 19 -12.97 2.86 2.81
CA LYS A 19 -12.98 2.55 1.38
C LYS A 19 -13.47 1.13 1.15
N LYS A 20 -14.25 0.91 0.08
CA LYS A 20 -14.73 -0.42 -0.27
C LYS A 20 -13.71 -1.08 -1.21
N ILE A 21 -13.13 -2.19 -0.77
CA ILE A 21 -12.25 -3.00 -1.61
C ILE A 21 -13.11 -3.76 -2.63
N LEU A 22 -12.85 -3.51 -3.91
CA LEU A 22 -13.53 -4.16 -5.03
C LEU A 22 -12.73 -5.36 -5.53
N ASN A 23 -11.40 -5.26 -5.53
CA ASN A 23 -10.51 -6.32 -6.00
C ASN A 23 -9.16 -6.26 -5.27
N VAL A 24 -8.55 -7.43 -5.10
CA VAL A 24 -7.21 -7.59 -4.50
C VAL A 24 -6.36 -8.41 -5.44
N GLY A 25 -5.25 -7.84 -5.88
CA GLY A 25 -4.23 -8.51 -6.68
C GLY A 25 -2.93 -8.62 -5.90
N PHE A 26 -2.28 -9.77 -5.98
CA PHE A 26 -0.94 -9.98 -5.44
C PHE A 26 0.04 -10.20 -6.58
N LYS A 27 1.18 -9.50 -6.55
CA LYS A 27 2.25 -9.67 -7.53
C LYS A 27 3.60 -9.72 -6.82
N PHE A 28 4.41 -10.72 -7.15
CA PHE A 28 5.82 -10.68 -6.84
C PHE A 28 6.47 -9.55 -7.65
N TYR A 29 7.23 -8.70 -6.97
CA TYR A 29 7.98 -7.61 -7.61
C TYR A 29 9.45 -7.99 -7.75
N ASP A 30 10.00 -8.66 -6.75
CA ASP A 30 11.36 -9.21 -6.70
C ASP A 30 11.43 -10.36 -5.67
N ASP A 31 12.56 -11.06 -5.55
CA ASP A 31 12.75 -12.21 -4.64
C ASP A 31 12.45 -11.88 -3.16
N GLU A 32 12.59 -10.60 -2.76
CA GLU A 32 12.36 -10.16 -1.39
C GLU A 32 11.18 -9.19 -1.23
N CYS A 33 10.47 -8.86 -2.32
CA CYS A 33 9.44 -7.83 -2.32
C CYS A 33 8.16 -8.25 -3.03
N TRP A 34 7.03 -7.92 -2.42
CA TRP A 34 5.69 -8.18 -2.96
C TRP A 34 4.86 -6.91 -3.04
N ARG A 35 4.01 -6.85 -4.07
CA ARG A 35 3.05 -5.78 -4.29
C ARG A 35 1.63 -6.28 -4.12
N ILE A 36 0.88 -5.58 -3.28
CA ILE A 36 -0.55 -5.75 -3.11
C ILE A 36 -1.24 -4.61 -3.84
N HIS A 37 -2.05 -4.95 -4.83
CA HIS A 37 -2.87 -4.01 -5.58
C HIS A 37 -4.29 -4.10 -5.05
N LEU A 38 -4.79 -3.03 -4.45
CA LEU A 38 -6.17 -2.92 -3.98
C LEU A 38 -6.90 -1.96 -4.92
N ASP A 39 -7.86 -2.48 -5.68
CA ASP A 39 -8.79 -1.62 -6.41
C ASP A 39 -9.95 -1.31 -5.46
N THR A 40 -10.21 -0.02 -5.25
CA THR A 40 -11.30 0.48 -4.40
C THR A 40 -12.32 1.23 -5.25
N ASP A 41 -13.45 1.55 -4.64
CA ASP A 41 -14.46 2.43 -5.23
C ASP A 41 -13.91 3.82 -5.59
N ASP A 42 -12.90 4.29 -4.85
CA ASP A 42 -12.30 5.63 -4.97
C ASP A 42 -11.01 5.69 -5.81
N GLY A 43 -10.39 4.55 -6.09
CA GLY A 43 -9.11 4.54 -6.80
C GLY A 43 -8.36 3.22 -6.68
N LYS A 44 -7.06 3.26 -6.90
CA LYS A 44 -6.19 2.10 -6.75
C LYS A 44 -5.11 2.40 -5.71
N PHE A 45 -4.97 1.51 -4.73
CA PHE A 45 -3.86 1.50 -3.80
C PHE A 45 -2.86 0.43 -4.22
N VAL A 46 -1.59 0.79 -4.27
CA VAL A 46 -0.50 -0.14 -4.50
C VAL A 46 0.39 -0.11 -3.28
N MET A 47 0.49 -1.24 -2.59
CA MET A 47 1.32 -1.39 -1.40
C MET A 47 2.51 -2.27 -1.74
N THR A 48 3.71 -1.75 -1.61
CA THR A 48 4.95 -2.50 -1.79
C THR A 48 5.51 -2.86 -0.42
N PHE A 49 5.67 -4.14 -0.18
CA PHE A 49 6.30 -4.71 0.99
C PHE A 49 7.61 -5.36 0.58
N CYS A 50 8.64 -5.19 1.38
CA CYS A 50 9.89 -5.92 1.24
C CYS A 50 10.25 -6.54 2.58
N LYS A 51 10.91 -7.69 2.57
CA LYS A 51 11.28 -8.45 3.77
C LYS A 51 12.08 -7.62 4.78
N SER A 52 12.93 -6.72 4.29
CA SER A 52 13.79 -5.86 5.10
C SER A 52 13.10 -4.57 5.56
N TRP A 53 11.84 -4.32 5.18
CA TRP A 53 11.12 -3.09 5.53
C TRP A 53 10.18 -3.31 6.70
N THR A 54 10.26 -2.43 7.69
CA THR A 54 9.34 -2.41 8.83
C THR A 54 7.92 -1.98 8.42
N CYS A 55 7.79 -1.17 7.36
CA CYS A 55 6.50 -0.71 6.87
C CYS A 55 6.45 -0.67 5.34
N PRO A 56 5.30 -1.02 4.71
CA PRO A 56 5.15 -0.92 3.27
C PRO A 56 5.14 0.53 2.78
N ILE A 57 5.63 0.73 1.56
CA ILE A 57 5.38 1.95 0.81
C ILE A 57 3.99 1.85 0.17
N VAL A 58 3.17 2.87 0.36
CA VAL A 58 1.79 2.92 -0.15
C VAL A 58 1.68 4.03 -1.19
N GLU A 59 1.38 3.66 -2.43
CA GLU A 59 1.04 4.59 -3.51
C GLU A 59 -0.49 4.66 -3.69
N HIS A 60 -1.04 5.87 -3.71
CA HIS A 60 -2.44 6.10 -4.08
C HIS A 60 -2.53 6.64 -5.50
N ARG A 61 -3.20 5.90 -6.37
CA ARG A 61 -3.51 6.33 -7.73
C ARG A 61 -5.01 6.61 -7.79
N GLY A 62 -5.36 7.88 -7.65
CA GLY A 62 -6.75 8.32 -7.81
C GLY A 62 -7.28 8.02 -9.21
N LYS A 63 -8.60 7.90 -9.34
CA LYS A 63 -9.24 7.95 -10.66
C LYS A 63 -9.00 9.35 -11.25
N LYS A 64 -8.37 9.41 -12.41
CA LYS A 64 -8.36 10.64 -13.24
C LYS A 64 -9.80 11.02 -13.60
#